data_AF-A0A7X7DGP8-F1
#
_entry.id   AF-A0A7X7DGP8-F1
#
_cell.length_a   1.000
_cell.length_b   1.000
_cell.length_c   1.000
_cell.angle_alpha   90.00
_cell.angle_beta   90.00
_cell.angle_gamma   90.00
#
_symmetry.space_group_name_H-M   'P 1'
#
loop_
_entity.id
_entity.type
_entity.pdbx_description
1 polymer ?
#
loop_
_entity_poly.entity_id
_entity_poly.type
_entity_poly.pdbx_seq_one_letter_code
_entity_poly.pdbx_strand_id
1 'polypeptide(L)'
;MLQVFWKTHDPTQFNRQGADIGTQYRSAIFIHSDAQATAARASLAAEDQSGRHAGRVVTEIAPAGEFYPAEEYHQGYYRNNRQAPYCRAVIQPKLKKLGLAD
;
A
#
# COMPACT_ATOMS: atom_id res chain seq x y z
N MET A 1 4.66 10.87 -2.40
CA MET A 1 3.92 9.63 -2.69
C MET A 1 4.46 8.43 -1.91
N LEU A 2 5.73 8.02 -2.09
CA LEU A 2 6.29 6.83 -1.42
C LEU A 2 6.20 6.85 0.12
N GLN A 3 6.41 8.01 0.75
CA GLN A 3 6.23 8.15 2.20
C GLN A 3 4.80 7.84 2.68
N VAL A 4 3.79 8.16 1.88
CA VAL A 4 2.39 7.85 2.20
C VAL A 4 2.17 6.34 2.04
N PHE A 5 2.66 5.76 0.95
CA PHE A 5 2.63 4.32 0.70
C PHE A 5 3.14 3.52 1.92
N TRP A 6 4.35 3.81 2.40
CA TRP A 6 4.91 3.11 3.57
C TRP A 6 4.12 3.29 4.88
N LYS A 7 3.34 4.37 5.00
CA LYS A 7 2.50 4.61 6.18
C LYS A 7 1.14 3.93 6.09
N THR A 8 0.64 3.58 4.90
CA THR A 8 -0.74 3.09 4.68
C THR A 8 -0.93 1.59 4.84
N HIS A 9 0.14 0.81 4.81
CA HIS A 9 0.08 -0.65 4.92
C HIS A 9 1.30 -1.18 5.68
N ASP A 10 1.26 -2.44 6.08
CA ASP A 10 2.43 -3.16 6.60
C ASP A 10 3.24 -3.76 5.42
N PRO A 11 4.43 -3.24 5.11
CA PRO A 11 5.24 -3.70 3.99
C PRO A 11 6.11 -4.93 4.30
N THR A 12 5.98 -5.51 5.49
CA THR A 12 6.73 -6.70 5.94
C THR A 12 5.93 -7.99 5.79
N GLN A 13 4.64 -7.89 5.47
CA GLN A 13 3.74 -9.02 5.30
C GLN A 13 3.79 -9.56 3.87
N PHE A 14 4.36 -10.75 3.70
CA PHE A 14 4.43 -11.41 2.40
C PHE A 14 3.03 -11.91 1.97
N ASN A 15 2.58 -11.46 0.80
CA ASN A 15 1.27 -11.82 0.22
C ASN A 15 0.09 -11.66 1.19
N ARG A 16 0.10 -10.57 1.98
CA ARG A 16 -0.87 -10.33 3.04
C ARG A 16 -0.94 -8.85 3.42
N GLN A 17 -2.12 -8.42 3.86
CA GLN A 17 -2.31 -7.16 4.57
C GLN A 17 -3.34 -7.32 5.69
N GLY A 18 -2.88 -7.43 6.93
CA GLY A 18 -3.76 -7.63 8.08
C GLY A 18 -4.51 -8.96 7.98
N ALA A 19 -5.84 -8.90 7.83
CA ALA A 19 -6.68 -10.10 7.67
C ALA A 19 -6.81 -10.56 6.21
N ASP A 20 -6.39 -9.74 5.24
CA ASP A 20 -6.49 -10.03 3.82
C ASP A 20 -5.27 -10.84 3.36
N ILE A 21 -5.46 -12.09 2.93
CA ILE A 21 -4.38 -13.05 2.63
C ILE A 21 -4.47 -13.54 1.18
N GLY A 22 -3.35 -13.51 0.47
CA GLY A 22 -3.24 -13.92 -0.94
C GLY A 22 -2.32 -13.01 -1.75
N THR A 23 -1.88 -13.49 -2.92
CA THR A 23 -0.95 -12.77 -3.81
C THR A 23 -1.49 -11.44 -4.34
N GLN A 24 -2.82 -11.30 -4.39
CA GLN A 24 -3.52 -10.06 -4.72
C GLN A 24 -3.36 -8.96 -3.66
N TYR A 25 -2.89 -9.29 -2.46
CA TYR A 25 -2.65 -8.34 -1.36
C TYR A 25 -1.16 -8.09 -1.09
N ARG A 26 -0.26 -8.47 -2.00
CA ARG A 26 1.18 -8.24 -1.85
C ARG A 26 1.52 -6.74 -1.95
N SER A 27 2.56 -6.33 -1.24
CA SER A 27 3.14 -5.00 -1.39
C SER A 27 3.98 -4.91 -2.67
N ALA A 28 3.67 -3.98 -3.56
CA ALA A 28 4.40 -3.77 -4.81
C ALA A 28 4.43 -2.29 -5.24
N ILE A 29 5.50 -1.91 -5.92
CA ILE A 29 5.67 -0.62 -6.60
C ILE A 29 5.95 -0.90 -8.08
N PHE A 30 5.01 -0.50 -8.94
CA PHE A 30 5.15 -0.61 -10.40
C PHE A 30 5.71 0.69 -10.99
N ILE A 31 6.81 0.59 -11.74
CA ILE A 31 7.57 1.74 -12.25
C ILE A 31 7.43 1.91 -13.76
N HIS A 32 7.36 3.16 -14.23
CA HIS A 32 7.29 3.52 -15.66
C HIS A 32 8.59 4.11 -16.22
N SER A 33 9.58 4.37 -15.36
CA SER A 33 10.86 4.96 -15.77
C SER A 33 12.00 4.64 -14.80
N ASP A 34 13.23 4.82 -15.27
CA ASP A 34 14.43 4.64 -14.45
C ASP A 34 14.51 5.63 -13.29
N ALA A 35 13.96 6.84 -13.46
CA ALA A 35 13.85 7.82 -12.39
C ALA A 35 12.95 7.29 -11.25
N GLN A 36 11.80 6.69 -11.60
CA GLN A 36 10.93 6.04 -10.61
C GLN A 36 11.60 4.81 -9.99
N ALA A 37 12.32 4.01 -10.79
CA ALA A 37 13.10 2.86 -10.32
C ALA A 37 14.10 3.26 -9.23
N THR A 38 14.84 4.34 -9.49
CA THR A 38 15.86 4.88 -8.59
C THR A 38 15.24 5.40 -7.31
N ALA A 39 14.17 6.22 -7.42
CA ALA A 39 13.47 6.75 -6.26
C ALA A 39 12.81 5.65 -5.41
N ALA A 40 12.20 4.63 -6.03
CA ALA A 40 11.59 3.50 -5.34
C ALA A 40 12.62 2.68 -4.57
N ARG A 41 13.76 2.33 -5.19
CA ARG A 41 14.84 1.58 -4.54
C ARG A 41 15.47 2.35 -3.38
N ALA A 42 15.76 3.64 -3.58
CA ALA A 42 16.29 4.49 -2.52
C ALA A 42 15.31 4.60 -1.34
N SER A 43 14.02 4.78 -1.63
CA SER A 43 12.99 4.86 -0.58
C SER A 43 12.78 3.53 0.14
N LEU A 44 12.86 2.40 -0.55
CA LEU A 44 12.75 1.06 0.06
C LEU A 44 13.91 0.83 1.02
N ALA A 45 15.14 1.13 0.60
CA ALA A 45 16.32 1.00 1.45
C ALA A 45 16.21 1.86 2.72
N ALA A 46 15.76 3.11 2.56
CA ALA A 46 15.52 4.01 3.70
C ALA A 46 14.40 3.50 4.61
N GLU A 47 13.34 2.90 4.07
CA GLU A 47 12.24 2.33 4.85
C GLU A 47 12.71 1.12 5.67
N ASP A 48 13.41 0.19 5.04
CA ASP A 48 13.93 -1.03 5.66
C ASP A 48 14.91 -0.72 6.80
N GLN A 49 15.71 0.34 6.64
CA GLN A 49 16.65 0.81 7.66
C GLN A 49 16.02 1.72 8.73
N SER A 50 14.76 2.14 8.56
CA SER A 50 14.16 3.14 9.45
C SER A 50 13.83 2.63 10.86
N GLY A 51 13.88 1.31 11.09
CA GLY A 51 13.51 0.69 12.36
C GLY A 51 12.03 0.79 12.71
N ARG A 52 11.18 1.26 11.78
CA ARG A 52 9.73 1.41 12.01
C ARG A 52 8.96 0.10 11.96
N HIS A 53 9.53 -0.95 11.39
CA HIS A 53 8.88 -2.23 11.21
C HIS A 53 9.64 -3.32 11.97
N ALA A 54 8.91 -4.29 12.53
CA ALA A 54 9.50 -5.40 13.27
C ALA A 54 10.19 -6.44 12.34
N GLY A 55 9.94 -6.37 11.04
CA GLY A 55 10.47 -7.28 10.04
C GLY A 55 11.07 -6.55 8.85
N ARG A 56 11.71 -7.33 7.97
CA ARG A 56 12.24 -6.85 6.70
C ARG A 56 11.11 -6.40 5.76
N VAL A 57 11.32 -5.32 5.03
CA VAL A 57 10.44 -4.89 3.95
C VAL A 57 10.50 -5.88 2.79
N VAL A 58 9.35 -6.45 2.41
CA VAL A 58 9.20 -7.46 1.34
C VAL A 58 8.55 -6.89 0.08
N THR A 59 8.56 -5.57 -0.08
CA THR A 59 7.90 -4.89 -1.20
C THR A 59 8.61 -5.16 -2.52
N GLU A 60 7.85 -5.61 -3.52
CA GLU A 60 8.33 -5.81 -4.88
C GLU A 60 8.51 -4.47 -5.61
N ILE A 61 9.57 -4.32 -6.41
CA ILE A 61 9.71 -3.22 -7.36
C ILE A 61 9.85 -3.84 -8.76
N ALA A 62 8.88 -3.58 -9.63
CA ALA A 62 8.80 -4.19 -10.96
C ALA A 62 8.39 -3.16 -12.03
N PRO A 63 8.75 -3.35 -13.31
CA PRO A 63 8.20 -2.56 -14.40
C PRO A 63 6.67 -2.61 -14.40
N ALA A 64 6.03 -1.48 -14.64
CA ALA A 64 4.59 -1.43 -14.83
C ALA A 64 4.21 -2.21 -16.10
N GLY A 65 3.37 -3.22 -15.92
CA GLY A 65 2.77 -3.99 -17.01
C GLY A 65 1.40 -3.47 -17.40
N GLU A 66 0.60 -4.33 -18.01
CA GLU A 66 -0.81 -4.05 -18.28
C GLU A 66 -1.58 -3.86 -16.97
N PHE A 67 -2.45 -2.84 -16.93
CA PHE A 67 -3.30 -2.55 -15.78
C PHE A 67 -4.76 -2.72 -16.20
N TYR A 68 -5.43 -3.71 -15.61
CA TYR A 68 -6.85 -3.96 -15.85
C TYR A 68 -7.67 -3.16 -14.82
N PRO A 69 -8.52 -2.22 -15.26
CA PRO A 69 -9.42 -1.53 -14.35
C PRO A 69 -10.34 -2.54 -13.65
N ALA A 70 -10.46 -2.40 -12.33
CA ALA A 70 -11.48 -3.13 -11.58
C ALA A 70 -12.89 -2.66 -11.96
N GLU A 71 -13.88 -3.50 -11.68
CA GLU A 71 -15.29 -3.24 -11.96
C GLU A 71 -15.77 -1.92 -11.33
N GLU A 72 -16.79 -1.31 -11.94
CA GLU A 72 -17.25 0.03 -11.57
C GLU A 72 -17.64 0.16 -10.09
N TYR A 73 -18.20 -0.90 -9.49
CA TYR A 73 -18.59 -0.88 -8.08
C TYR A 73 -17.41 -0.82 -7.10
N HIS A 74 -16.19 -1.13 -7.55
CA HIS A 74 -14.96 -0.93 -6.77
C HIS A 74 -14.46 0.51 -6.81
N GLN A 75 -14.84 1.29 -7.82
CA GLN A 75 -14.39 2.66 -7.99
C GLN A 75 -15.04 3.57 -6.93
N GLY A 76 -14.22 4.32 -6.20
CA GLY A 76 -14.71 5.17 -5.10
C GLY A 76 -15.35 4.41 -3.94
N TYR A 77 -15.08 3.10 -3.78
CA TYR A 77 -15.77 2.24 -2.82
C TYR A 77 -15.84 2.82 -1.41
N TYR A 78 -14.74 3.31 -0.85
CA TYR A 78 -14.73 3.91 0.50
C TYR A 78 -15.66 5.13 0.60
N ARG A 79 -15.66 6.01 -0.40
CA ARG A 79 -16.49 7.23 -0.43
C ARG A 79 -17.97 6.86 -0.38
N ASN A 80 -18.36 5.83 -1.12
CA ASN A 80 -19.73 5.38 -1.24
C ASN A 80 -20.17 4.48 -0.08
N ASN A 81 -19.23 3.86 0.64
CA ASN A 81 -19.50 2.84 1.66
C ASN A 81 -18.79 3.11 3.00
N ARG A 82 -18.65 4.37 3.43
CA ARG A 82 -17.89 4.77 4.62
C ARG A 82 -18.29 4.03 5.91
N GLN A 83 -19.54 3.60 6.00
CA GLN A 83 -20.11 2.90 7.16
C GLN A 83 -19.98 1.37 7.09
N ALA A 84 -19.53 0.81 5.96
CA ALA A 84 -19.32 -0.62 5.84
C ALA A 84 -18.34 -1.11 6.92
N PRO A 85 -18.59 -2.26 7.57
CA PRO A 85 -17.75 -2.76 8.66
C PRO A 85 -16.26 -2.83 8.29
N TYR A 86 -15.94 -3.30 7.08
CA TYR A 86 -14.56 -3.33 6.58
C TYR A 86 -13.94 -1.93 6.49
N CYS A 87 -14.67 -0.95 5.95
CA CYS A 87 -14.18 0.43 5.85
C CYS A 87 -13.88 1.04 7.23
N ARG A 88 -14.72 0.76 8.23
CA ARG A 88 -14.52 1.23 9.61
C ARG A 88 -13.34 0.53 10.29
N ALA A 89 -13.21 -0.78 10.11
CA ALA A 89 -12.17 -1.57 10.76
C ALA A 89 -10.79 -1.38 10.13
N VAL A 90 -10.70 -1.20 8.81
CA VAL A 90 -9.43 -1.24 8.07
C VAL A 90 -9.02 0.12 7.51
N ILE A 91 -9.95 0.90 6.95
CA ILE A 91 -9.61 2.14 6.22
C ILE A 91 -9.56 3.35 7.16
N GLN A 92 -10.56 3.52 8.04
CA GLN A 92 -10.60 4.66 8.96
C GLN A 92 -9.33 4.79 9.84
N PRO A 93 -8.77 3.73 10.45
CA PRO A 93 -7.54 3.84 11.21
C PRO A 93 -6.35 4.32 10.37
N LYS A 94 -6.28 3.92 9.09
CA LYS A 94 -5.22 4.37 8.16
C LYS A 94 -5.33 5.86 7.87
N LEU A 95 -6.55 6.37 7.66
CA LEU A 95 -6.77 7.80 7.43
C LEU A 95 -6.39 8.64 8.66
N LYS A 96 -6.74 8.18 9.86
CA LYS A 96 -6.34 8.82 11.13
C LYS A 96 -4.83 8.85 11.30
N LYS A 97 -4.14 7.72 11.04
CA LYS A 97 -2.67 7.64 11.04
C LYS A 97 -2.01 8.64 10.09
N LEU A 98 -2.68 8.99 9.00
CA LEU A 98 -2.22 9.96 8.01
C LEU A 98 -2.66 11.41 8.31
N GLY A 99 -3.47 11.65 9.35
CA GLY A 99 -4.04 12.97 9.63
C GLY A 99 -5.05 13.44 8.59
N LEU A 100 -5.72 12.49 7.90
CA LEU A 100 -6.69 12.77 6.83
C LEU A 100 -8.15 12.57 7.25
N ALA A 101 -8.38 12.20 8.51
CA ALA A 101 -9.70 12.05 9.09
C ALA A 101 -9.68 12.59 10.53
N ASP A 102 -10.74 13.29 10.88
CA ASP A 102 -11.05 13.68 12.26
C ASP A 102 -11.36 12.44 13.14
#